data_AF-A0A7K2KZE0-F1
#
_entry.id   AF-A0A7K2KZE0-F1
#
_cell.length_a   1.000
_cell.length_b   1.000
_cell.length_c   1.000
_cell.angle_alpha   90.00
_cell.angle_beta   90.00
_cell.angle_gamma   90.00
#
_symmetry.space_group_name_H-M   'P 1'
#
loop_
_entity.id
_entity.type
_entity.pdbx_description
1 polymer ?
#
loop_
_entity_poly.entity_id
_entity_poly.type
_entity_poly.pdbx_seq_one_letter_code
_entity_poly.pdbx_strand_id
1 'polypeptide(L)' 'MTVRLTLISPATSGAPRDVAFGDDRPLDPGGAARAASVASSAVDPSARAYSSPSACCRGTAEALGLSAEAVPA' A
#
# COMPACT_ATOMS: atom_id res chain seq x y z
N MET A 1 8.73 24.34 11.92
CA MET A 1 8.90 23.41 10.78
C MET A 1 7.60 22.65 10.58
N THR A 2 7.17 22.44 9.35
CA THR A 2 5.93 21.71 9.01
C THR A 2 6.27 20.53 8.10
N VAL A 3 5.60 19.40 8.32
CA VAL A 3 5.75 18.18 7.51
C VAL A 3 4.37 17.80 6.99
N ARG A 4 4.29 17.39 5.73
CA ARG A 4 3.09 16.81 5.13
C ARG A 4 3.27 15.30 5.03
N LEU A 5 2.30 14.55 5.52
CA LEU A 5 2.30 13.09 5.50
C LEU A 5 1.03 12.61 4.81
N THR A 6 1.18 11.63 3.91
CA THR A 6 0.06 10.90 3.30
C THR A 6 0.05 9.48 3.87
N LEU A 7 -1.07 9.09 4.48
CA LEU A 7 -1.26 7.75 5.02
C LEU A 7 -2.20 6.97 4.10
N ILE A 8 -1.75 5.78 3.68
CA ILE A 8 -2.45 4.94 2.71
C ILE A 8 -2.69 3.58 3.37
N SER A 9 -3.94 3.16 3.47
CA SER A 9 -4.27 1.78 3.85
C SER A 9 -3.93 0.81 2.71
N PRO A 10 -3.57 -0.45 3.01
CA PRO A 10 -3.37 -1.44 1.96
C PRO A 10 -4.63 -1.57 1.08
N ALA A 11 -4.43 -1.76 -0.22
CA ALA A 11 -5.52 -2.11 -1.12
C ALA A 11 -6.07 -3.51 -0.78
N THR A 12 -7.22 -3.87 -1.34
CA THR A 12 -7.95 -5.08 -0.92
C THR A 12 -7.12 -6.34 -1.10
N SER A 13 -7.15 -7.19 -0.08
CA SER A 13 -6.54 -8.52 -0.04
C SER A 13 -7.60 -9.53 0.39
N GLY A 14 -7.78 -10.60 -0.39
CA GLY A 14 -8.76 -11.66 -0.07
C GLY A 14 -10.22 -11.34 -0.47
N ALA A 15 -11.13 -12.28 -0.20
CA ALA A 15 -12.54 -12.09 -0.50
C ALA A 15 -13.18 -11.11 0.50
N PRO A 16 -14.11 -10.21 0.09
CA PRO A 16 -14.75 -9.22 0.97
C PRO A 16 -15.48 -9.78 2.21
N ARG A 17 -15.64 -11.11 2.29
CA ARG A 17 -16.32 -11.83 3.37
C ARG A 17 -15.37 -12.55 4.32
N ASP A 18 -14.07 -12.55 4.03
CA ASP A 18 -13.08 -13.23 4.85
C ASP A 18 -12.46 -12.22 5.82
N VAL A 19 -13.03 -12.11 7.03
CA VAL A 19 -12.54 -11.21 8.06
C VAL A 19 -11.45 -11.93 8.85
N ALA A 20 -10.25 -11.97 8.28
CA ALA A 20 -9.06 -12.48 8.95
C ALA A 20 -8.09 -11.31 9.17
N PHE A 21 -7.82 -11.00 10.44
CA PHE A 21 -6.85 -9.99 10.83
C PHE A 21 -5.47 -10.62 10.95
N GLY A 22 -4.45 -10.01 10.34
CA GLY A 22 -3.05 -10.40 10.53
C GLY A 22 -2.57 -11.61 9.74
N ASP A 23 -3.28 -12.02 8.68
CA ASP A 23 -2.95 -13.20 7.87
C ASP A 23 -1.87 -12.99 6.80
N ASP A 24 -1.21 -11.82 6.82
CA ASP A 24 -0.18 -11.37 5.87
C ASP A 24 -0.44 -11.73 4.40
N ARG A 25 -1.71 -11.67 3.99
CA ARG A 25 -2.10 -12.09 2.64
C ARG A 25 -1.62 -11.08 1.58
N PRO A 26 -1.21 -11.56 0.40
CA PRO A 26 -0.95 -10.70 -0.75
C PRO A 26 -2.22 -9.94 -1.19
N LEU A 27 -2.01 -8.86 -1.96
CA LEU A 27 -3.08 -8.16 -2.65
C LEU A 27 -3.84 -9.08 -3.60
N ASP A 28 -5.16 -8.87 -3.67
CA ASP A 28 -5.94 -9.46 -4.75
C ASP A 28 -5.70 -8.69 -6.08
N PRO A 29 -5.90 -9.32 -7.25
CA PRO A 29 -5.65 -8.67 -8.54
C PRO A 29 -6.46 -7.38 -8.76
N GLY A 30 -7.69 -7.31 -8.24
CA GLY A 30 -8.54 -6.13 -8.32
C GLY A 30 -8.02 -4.98 -7.45
N GLY A 31 -7.55 -5.31 -6.24
CA GLY A 31 -6.87 -4.39 -5.32
C GLY A 31 -5.62 -3.80 -5.95
N ALA A 32 -4.76 -4.63 -6.56
CA ALA A 32 -3.57 -4.19 -7.28
C ALA A 32 -3.91 -3.26 -8.46
N ALA A 33 -4.89 -3.65 -9.29
CA ALA A 33 -5.32 -2.84 -10.43
C ALA A 33 -5.89 -1.47 -10.01
N ARG A 34 -6.64 -1.45 -8.90
CA ARG A 34 -7.18 -0.21 -8.34
C ARG A 34 -6.10 0.69 -7.76
N ALA A 35 -5.09 0.14 -7.11
CA ALA A 35 -3.95 0.91 -6.62
C ALA A 35 -3.17 1.53 -7.80
N ALA A 36 -2.90 0.74 -8.84
CA ALA A 36 -2.22 1.22 -10.03
C ALA A 36 -2.97 2.34 -10.76
N SER A 37 -4.31 2.29 -10.81
CA SER A 37 -5.10 3.30 -11.53
C SER A 37 -5.08 4.70 -10.89
N VAL A 38 -4.70 4.79 -9.61
CA VAL A 38 -4.62 6.06 -8.87
C VAL A 38 -3.18 6.52 -8.59
N ALA A 39 -2.17 5.74 -8.99
CA ALA A 39 -0.76 5.97 -8.69
C ALA A 39 -0.30 7.41 -9.01
N SER A 40 -0.69 7.93 -10.18
CA SER A 40 -0.26 9.24 -10.66
C SER A 40 -1.02 10.43 -10.06
N SER A 41 -2.16 10.21 -9.42
CA SER A 41 -3.06 11.28 -8.95
C SER A 41 -3.22 11.31 -7.42
N ALA A 42 -3.04 10.18 -6.74
CA ALA A 42 -3.26 10.06 -5.31
C ALA A 42 -2.01 10.35 -4.47
N VAL A 43 -0.82 10.24 -5.07
CA VAL A 43 0.45 10.37 -4.33
C VAL A 43 1.29 11.47 -4.96
N ASP A 44 1.40 12.59 -4.23
CA ASP A 44 2.39 13.61 -4.56
C ASP A 44 3.78 12.98 -4.60
N PRO A 45 4.66 13.42 -5.52
CA PRO A 45 6.06 13.02 -5.50
C PRO A 45 6.66 13.32 -4.12
N SER A 46 6.91 12.27 -3.35
CA SER A 46 7.51 12.37 -2.02
C SER A 46 8.97 11.98 -2.10
N ALA A 47 9.83 12.66 -1.34
CA ALA A 47 11.25 12.31 -1.29
C ALA A 47 11.50 10.96 -0.61
N ARG A 48 10.51 10.45 0.15
CA ARG A 48 10.60 9.20 0.92
C ARG A 48 9.24 8.53 1.02
N ALA A 49 9.23 7.21 0.85
CA ALA A 49 8.09 6.34 1.09
C ALA A 49 8.49 5.23 2.05
N TYR A 50 7.54 4.79 2.87
CA TYR A 50 7.73 3.72 3.86
C TYR A 50 6.59 2.73 3.76
N SER A 51 6.88 1.45 4.00
CA SER A 51 5.86 0.40 4.05
C SER A 51 6.03 -0.48 5.29
N SER A 52 4.90 -0.93 5.83
CA SER A 52 4.87 -2.05 6.78
C SER A 52 5.47 -3.30 6.15
N PRO A 53 6.06 -4.22 6.93
CA PRO A 53 6.63 -5.46 6.41
C PRO A 53 5.56 -6.47 5.96
N SER A 54 4.27 -6.12 5.94
CA SER A 54 3.23 -6.99 5.40
C SER A 54 3.22 -7.02 3.86
N ALA A 55 2.87 -8.16 3.29
CA ALA A 55 2.79 -8.41 1.85
C ALA A 55 1.78 -7.47 1.17
N CYS A 56 0.61 -7.24 1.77
CA CYS A 56 -0.40 -6.32 1.23
C CYS A 56 0.09 -4.87 1.19
N CYS A 57 0.84 -4.40 2.20
CA CYS A 57 1.39 -3.06 2.24
C CYS A 57 2.49 -2.86 1.20
N ARG A 58 3.42 -3.82 1.08
CA ARG A 58 4.46 -3.78 0.04
C ARG A 58 3.87 -3.79 -1.36
N GLY A 59 2.93 -4.71 -1.64
CA GLY A 59 2.30 -4.77 -2.95
C GLY A 59 1.50 -3.50 -3.28
N THR A 60 0.93 -2.83 -2.28
CA THR A 60 0.22 -1.56 -2.49
C THR A 60 1.21 -0.46 -2.86
N ALA A 61 2.36 -0.39 -2.18
CA ALA A 61 3.42 0.56 -2.51
C ALA A 61 3.97 0.33 -3.93
N GLU A 62 4.21 -0.93 -4.31
CA GLU A 62 4.65 -1.30 -5.66
C GLU A 62 3.62 -0.90 -6.73
N ALA A 63 2.33 -1.18 -6.50
CA ALA A 63 1.26 -0.82 -7.42
C ALA A 63 1.10 0.70 -7.58
N LEU A 64 1.39 1.46 -6.53
CA LEU A 64 1.44 2.93 -6.57
C LEU A 64 2.74 3.48 -7.20
N GLY A 65 3.68 2.63 -7.59
CA GLY A 65 4.98 3.03 -8.15
C GLY A 65 5.92 3.66 -7.11
N LEU A 66 5.75 3.35 -5.83
CA LEU A 66 6.54 3.89 -4.73
C LEU A 66 7.74 2.99 -4.42
N SER A 67 8.93 3.57 -4.40
CA SER A 67 10.14 2.94 -3.84
C SER A 67 10.13 3.03 -2.31
N ALA A 68 9.22 2.28 -1.67
CA ALA A 68 9.04 2.32 -0.23
C ALA A 68 10.08 1.48 0.52
N GLU A 69 10.68 2.05 1.56
CA GLU A 69 11.55 1.32 2.48
C GLU A 69 10.70 0.45 3.42
N ALA A 70 11.06 -0.83 3.56
CA ALA A 70 10.42 -1.72 4.53
C ALA A 70 10.92 -1.37 5.93
N VAL A 71 10.02 -0.95 6.81
CA VAL A 71 10.37 -0.62 8.20
C VAL A 71 10.13 -1.86 9.07
N PRO A 72 11.04 -2.20 10.00
CA PRO A 72 10.81 -3.31 10.93
C PRO A 72 9.58 -3.07 11.81
N ALA A 73 8.98 -4.18 12.28
CA ALA A 73 7.84 -4.17 13.20
C ALA A 73 8.27 -3.83 14.63
#